data_AF-X0ARH2-F1
#
_entry.id   AF-X0ARH2-F1
#
_cell.length_a   1.000
_cell.length_b   1.000
_cell.length_c   1.000
_cell.angle_alpha   90.00
_cell.angle_beta   90.00
_cell.angle_gamma   90.00
#
_symmetry.space_group_name_H-M   'P 1'
#
loop_
_entity.id
_entity.type
_entity.pdbx_description
1 polymer ?
#
loop_
_entity_poly.entity_id
_entity_poly.type
_entity_poly.pdbx_seq_one_letter_code
_entity_poly.pdbx_strand_id
1 'polypeptide(L)'
;MFVYSYAFSKEWKLHMWNVFIHELGHVLGLRHEFAIGDVRDEMTTDREGEKAVRIDAPDPNSVMNYRNEPPQLQQSDIDSTRKFYSMTEDANGKSPSIGMTLVVDYTPR
;
A
#
# COMPACT_ATOMS: atom_id res chain seq x y z
N MET A 1 24.47 -13.39 15.04
CA MET A 1 23.02 -13.16 15.21
C MET A 1 22.81 -11.67 15.30
N PHE A 2 22.07 -11.07 14.37
CA PHE A 2 21.69 -9.68 14.44
C PHE A 2 20.32 -9.60 15.13
N VAL A 3 20.20 -8.75 16.14
CA VAL A 3 18.95 -8.51 16.85
C VAL A 3 18.54 -7.08 16.54
N TYR A 4 17.37 -6.90 15.95
CA TYR A 4 16.85 -5.58 15.60
C TYR A 4 16.06 -4.99 16.78
N SER A 5 16.77 -4.26 17.65
CA SER A 5 16.21 -3.71 18.89
C SER A 5 15.38 -2.44 18.71
N TYR A 6 15.53 -1.74 17.58
CA TYR A 6 14.87 -0.45 17.32
C TYR A 6 13.33 -0.54 17.39
N ALA A 7 12.77 -1.63 16.86
CA ALA A 7 11.34 -1.94 16.92
C ALA A 7 10.79 -2.09 18.36
N PHE A 8 11.66 -2.35 19.34
CA PHE A 8 11.30 -2.53 20.75
C PHE A 8 11.60 -1.29 21.62
N SER A 9 12.02 -0.19 21.02
CA SER A 9 12.14 1.09 21.73
C SER A 9 10.79 1.52 22.31
N LYS A 10 10.79 2.35 23.38
CA LYS A 10 9.54 2.78 24.04
C LYS A 10 8.56 3.45 23.08
N GLU A 11 9.09 4.19 22.12
CA GLU A 11 8.32 4.85 21.06
C GLU A 11 7.70 3.81 20.12
N TRP A 12 8.51 2.96 19.48
CA TRP A 12 8.02 2.01 18.48
C TRP A 12 7.18 0.87 19.05
N LYS A 13 7.44 0.45 20.28
CA LYS A 13 6.72 -0.67 20.91
C LYS A 13 5.21 -0.43 21.01
N LEU A 14 4.79 0.82 21.25
CA LEU A 14 3.37 1.19 21.31
C LEU A 14 2.70 1.22 19.92
N HIS A 15 3.51 1.32 18.86
CA HIS A 15 3.07 1.43 17.47
C HIS A 15 3.40 0.21 16.61
N MET A 16 3.91 -0.88 17.21
CA MET A 16 4.23 -2.12 16.48
C MET A 16 3.04 -2.66 15.68
N TRP A 17 1.82 -2.50 16.19
CA TRP A 17 0.62 -2.91 15.48
C TRP A 17 0.43 -2.15 14.16
N ASN A 18 0.80 -0.87 14.09
CA ASN A 18 0.76 -0.10 12.85
C ASN A 18 1.79 -0.59 11.84
N VAL A 19 2.98 -0.98 12.31
CA VAL A 19 4.01 -1.59 11.46
C VAL A 19 3.49 -2.91 10.90
N PHE A 20 2.85 -3.75 11.72
CA PHE A 20 2.24 -4.98 11.21
C PHE A 20 1.12 -4.73 10.20
N ILE A 21 0.34 -3.66 10.36
CA ILE A 21 -0.66 -3.27 9.36
C ILE A 21 0.01 -2.84 8.05
N HIS A 22 1.10 -2.06 8.10
CA HIS A 22 1.88 -1.68 6.92
C HIS A 22 2.37 -2.92 6.15
N GLU A 23 3.02 -3.85 6.85
CA GLU A 23 3.53 -5.08 6.24
C GLU A 23 2.40 -6.00 5.75
N LEU A 24 1.28 -6.06 6.46
CA LEU A 24 0.10 -6.77 6.00
C LEU A 24 -0.45 -6.12 4.72
N GLY A 25 -0.41 -4.80 4.60
CA GLY A 25 -0.73 -4.08 3.37
C GLY A 25 0.07 -4.59 2.18
N HIS A 26 1.38 -4.80 2.33
CA HIS A 26 2.21 -5.40 1.29
C HIS A 26 1.79 -6.83 0.92
N VAL A 27 1.43 -7.67 1.90
CA VAL A 27 0.90 -9.02 1.64
C VAL A 27 -0.41 -8.96 0.85
N LEU A 28 -1.23 -7.94 1.09
CA LEU A 28 -2.47 -7.67 0.37
C LEU A 28 -2.24 -7.00 -1.00
N GLY A 29 -1.00 -6.75 -1.39
CA GLY A 29 -0.65 -6.15 -2.68
C GLY A 29 -0.64 -4.62 -2.70
N LEU A 30 -0.75 -3.97 -1.54
CA LEU A 30 -0.57 -2.52 -1.42
C LEU A 30 0.91 -2.15 -1.51
N ARG A 31 1.19 -1.00 -2.14
CA ARG A 31 2.55 -0.49 -2.39
C ARG A 31 2.75 0.83 -1.66
N HIS A 32 4.01 1.26 -1.52
CA HIS A 32 4.25 2.53 -0.86
C HIS A 32 3.69 3.70 -1.64
N GLU A 33 3.03 4.65 -0.95
CA GLU A 33 2.44 5.85 -1.57
C GLU A 33 3.47 6.63 -2.40
N PHE A 34 4.69 6.82 -1.85
CA PHE A 34 5.76 7.55 -2.53
C PHE A 34 6.33 6.80 -3.75
N ALA A 35 6.10 5.50 -3.87
CA ALA A 35 6.66 4.65 -4.91
C ALA A 35 5.77 4.55 -6.16
N ILE A 36 4.54 5.09 -6.12
CA ILE A 36 3.63 5.10 -7.26
C ILE A 36 4.12 6.08 -8.35
N GLY A 37 4.77 7.18 -7.94
CA GLY A 37 5.44 8.13 -8.84
C GLY A 37 4.51 8.92 -9.78
N ASP A 38 3.24 9.04 -9.42
CA ASP A 38 2.21 9.77 -10.17
C ASP A 38 2.00 11.21 -9.67
N VAL A 39 2.53 11.57 -8.48
CA VAL A 39 2.66 12.95 -8.02
C VAL A 39 4.05 13.47 -8.36
N ARG A 40 4.10 14.40 -9.32
CA ARG A 40 5.34 14.97 -9.85
C ARG A 40 6.16 15.63 -8.73
N ASP A 41 7.46 15.40 -8.73
CA ASP A 41 8.45 15.99 -7.81
C ASP A 41 8.30 15.59 -6.32
N GLU A 42 7.26 14.82 -5.96
CA GLU A 42 7.02 14.31 -4.59
C GLU A 42 7.21 12.79 -4.47
N MET A 43 7.05 12.05 -5.58
CA MET A 43 7.01 10.59 -5.57
C MET A 43 7.93 10.01 -6.67
N THR A 44 8.63 8.92 -6.36
CA THR A 44 9.62 8.30 -7.25
C THR A 44 9.29 6.83 -7.47
N THR A 45 9.03 6.42 -8.71
CA THR A 45 8.86 5.00 -9.10
C THR A 45 10.09 4.14 -8.82
N ASP A 46 11.24 4.78 -8.66
CA ASP A 46 12.55 4.12 -8.78
C ASP A 46 12.98 3.33 -7.53
N ARG A 47 12.22 3.43 -6.43
CA ARG A 47 12.61 2.86 -5.13
C ARG A 47 12.00 1.50 -4.80
N GLU A 48 10.90 1.11 -5.44
CA GLU A 48 10.26 -0.21 -5.22
C GLU A 48 10.15 -1.07 -6.51
N GLY A 49 10.73 -0.64 -7.63
CA GLY A 49 10.78 -1.45 -8.84
C GLY A 49 9.53 -1.35 -9.72
N GLU A 50 8.65 -2.36 -9.69
CA GLU A 50 7.52 -2.44 -10.63
C GLU A 50 6.51 -1.31 -10.42
N LYS A 51 6.00 -0.79 -11.54
CA LYS A 51 5.01 0.29 -11.58
C LYS A 51 3.74 -0.10 -10.81
N ALA A 52 3.30 0.77 -9.92
CA ALA A 52 2.01 0.67 -9.24
C ALA A 52 1.01 1.66 -9.84
N VAL A 53 -0.28 1.45 -9.58
CA VAL A 53 -1.35 2.39 -9.95
C VAL A 53 -2.12 2.75 -8.69
N ARG A 54 -2.32 4.06 -8.45
CA ARG A 54 -3.13 4.51 -7.31
C ARG A 54 -4.62 4.28 -7.57
N ILE A 55 -5.31 3.80 -6.55
CA ILE A 55 -6.76 3.53 -6.59
C ILE A 55 -7.56 4.84 -6.47
N ASP A 56 -7.13 5.75 -5.60
CA ASP A 56 -7.79 7.02 -5.27
C ASP A 56 -6.78 8.19 -5.20
N ALA A 57 -7.06 9.23 -4.42
CA ALA A 57 -6.17 10.37 -4.22
C ALA A 57 -4.96 10.00 -3.33
N PRO A 58 -3.79 10.65 -3.52
CA PRO A 58 -2.63 10.46 -2.66
C PRO A 58 -2.93 10.82 -1.21
N ASP A 59 -2.38 10.06 -0.27
CA ASP A 59 -2.43 10.38 1.16
C ASP A 59 -1.02 10.36 1.78
N PRO A 60 -0.44 11.53 2.09
CA PRO A 60 0.88 11.61 2.73
C PRO A 60 0.90 10.96 4.13
N ASN A 61 -0.27 10.75 4.75
CA ASN A 61 -0.42 10.16 6.07
C ASN A 61 -0.77 8.66 6.06
N SER A 62 -1.00 8.07 4.89
CA SER A 62 -1.29 6.64 4.74
C SER A 62 -0.36 5.76 5.57
N VAL A 63 -0.90 4.65 6.07
CA VAL A 63 -0.10 3.62 6.72
C VAL A 63 0.97 3.06 5.78
N MET A 64 0.77 3.12 4.46
CA MET A 64 1.70 2.67 3.42
C MET A 64 2.73 3.72 3.03
N ASN A 65 2.81 4.87 3.69
CA ASN A 65 3.84 5.86 3.40
C ASN A 65 5.17 5.54 4.12
N TYR A 66 6.28 6.12 3.64
CA TYR A 66 7.59 6.00 4.25
C TYR A 66 7.96 7.29 4.97
N ARG A 67 7.93 7.24 6.31
CA ARG A 67 8.15 8.40 7.19
C ARG A 67 9.01 8.02 8.39
N ASN A 68 9.53 9.03 9.07
CA ASN A 68 10.34 8.83 10.28
C ASN A 68 9.45 8.56 11.50
N GLU A 69 8.20 9.02 11.47
CA GLU A 69 7.20 8.75 12.47
C GLU A 69 6.58 7.35 12.30
N PRO A 70 6.08 6.72 13.38
CA PRO A 70 5.37 5.47 13.27
C PRO A 70 4.18 5.57 12.30
N PRO A 71 3.97 4.57 11.43
CA PRO A 71 2.84 4.57 10.51
C PRO A 71 1.53 4.60 11.29
N GLN A 72 0.45 5.06 10.65
CA GLN A 72 -0.88 5.11 11.24
C GLN A 72 -1.92 4.79 10.18
N LEU A 73 -2.84 3.89 10.50
CA LEU A 73 -3.98 3.58 9.64
C LEU A 73 -4.85 4.82 9.44
N GLN A 74 -5.07 5.21 8.19
CA GLN A 74 -5.96 6.28 7.79
C GLN A 74 -7.27 5.72 7.21
N GLN A 75 -8.28 6.57 7.10
CA GLN A 75 -9.55 6.19 6.47
C GLN A 75 -9.38 5.91 4.97
N SER A 76 -8.46 6.62 4.30
CA SER A 76 -8.08 6.38 2.90
C SER A 76 -7.58 4.95 2.67
N ASP A 77 -6.73 4.43 3.56
CA ASP A 77 -6.23 3.05 3.51
C ASP A 77 -7.40 2.05 3.55
N ILE A 78 -8.38 2.29 4.43
CA ILE A 78 -9.56 1.43 4.58
C ILE A 78 -10.43 1.47 3.32
N ASP A 79 -10.73 2.68 2.83
CA ASP A 79 -11.66 2.89 1.73
C ASP A 79 -11.08 2.37 0.41
N SER A 80 -9.82 2.70 0.11
CA SER A 80 -9.14 2.21 -1.10
C SER A 80 -8.94 0.70 -1.07
N THR A 81 -8.60 0.10 0.08
CA THR A 81 -8.48 -1.36 0.21
C THR A 81 -9.82 -2.05 -0.01
N ARG A 82 -10.90 -1.55 0.61
CA ARG A 82 -12.26 -2.08 0.38
C ARG A 82 -12.68 -1.95 -1.07
N LYS A 83 -12.41 -0.80 -1.69
CA LYS A 83 -12.70 -0.56 -3.10
C LYS A 83 -11.96 -1.57 -3.98
N PHE A 84 -10.65 -1.76 -3.78
CA PHE A 84 -9.85 -2.72 -4.53
C PHE A 84 -10.39 -4.14 -4.44
N TYR A 85 -10.66 -4.64 -3.22
CA TYR A 85 -11.18 -6.00 -3.02
C TYR A 85 -12.67 -6.16 -3.36
N SER A 86 -13.40 -5.06 -3.61
CA SER A 86 -14.76 -5.11 -4.14
C SER A 86 -14.81 -5.18 -5.67
N MET A 87 -13.67 -4.99 -6.35
CA MET A 87 -13.60 -5.05 -7.81
C MET A 87 -13.75 -6.49 -8.28
N THR A 88 -14.89 -6.80 -8.88
CA THR A 88 -15.17 -8.10 -9.49
C THR A 88 -15.43 -7.94 -10.98
N GLU A 89 -15.47 -9.06 -11.70
CA GLU A 89 -15.93 -9.07 -13.09
C GLU A 89 -17.34 -8.49 -13.21
N ASP A 90 -17.62 -7.86 -14.35
CA ASP A 90 -18.97 -7.43 -14.69
C ASP A 90 -19.85 -8.61 -15.12
N ALA A 91 -21.13 -8.34 -15.41
CA ALA A 91 -22.09 -9.36 -15.82
C ALA A 91 -21.71 -10.13 -17.10
N ASN A 92 -20.76 -9.60 -17.89
CA ASN A 92 -20.26 -10.23 -19.11
C ASN A 92 -18.90 -10.94 -18.91
N GLY A 93 -18.43 -11.07 -17.65
CA GLY A 93 -17.15 -11.69 -17.33
C GLY A 93 -15.94 -10.81 -17.64
N LYS A 94 -16.13 -9.49 -17.80
CA LYS A 94 -15.00 -8.58 -18.05
C LYS A 94 -14.36 -8.17 -16.72
N SER A 95 -13.06 -8.40 -16.59
CA SER A 95 -12.29 -8.00 -15.41
C SER A 95 -12.28 -6.48 -15.20
N PRO A 96 -12.24 -6.02 -13.93
CA PRO A 96 -12.20 -4.61 -13.61
C PRO A 96 -10.84 -3.98 -13.95
N SER A 97 -10.79 -2.66 -13.93
CA SER A 97 -9.57 -1.89 -14.22
C SER A 97 -9.47 -0.63 -13.38
N ILE A 98 -8.25 -0.28 -13.00
CA ILE A 98 -7.92 1.01 -12.38
C ILE A 98 -7.18 1.85 -13.41
N GLY A 99 -7.80 2.94 -13.86
CA GLY A 99 -7.31 3.70 -15.01
C GLY A 99 -7.25 2.81 -16.26
N MET A 100 -6.04 2.57 -16.79
CA MET A 100 -5.81 1.69 -17.93
C MET A 100 -5.28 0.30 -17.54
N THR A 101 -5.12 0.02 -16.24
CA THR A 101 -4.53 -1.22 -15.74
C THR A 101 -5.62 -2.21 -15.35
N LEU A 102 -5.60 -3.39 -15.97
CA LEU A 102 -6.51 -4.48 -15.62
C LEU A 102 -6.14 -5.07 -14.26
N VAL A 103 -7.16 -5.37 -13.46
CA VAL A 103 -7.02 -6.11 -12.20
C VAL A 103 -7.37 -7.56 -12.49
N VAL A 104 -6.41 -8.46 -12.26
CA VAL A 104 -6.55 -9.90 -12.50
C VAL A 104 -6.01 -10.67 -11.32
N ASP A 105 -6.61 -11.81 -11.00
CA ASP A 105 -6.11 -12.67 -9.93
C ASP A 105 -4.77 -13.28 -10.30
N TYR A 106 -3.84 -13.26 -9.35
CA TYR A 106 -2.56 -13.92 -9.52
C TYR A 106 -2.75 -15.44 -9.47
N THR A 107 -2.49 -16.11 -10.59
CA THR A 107 -2.39 -17.57 -10.66
C THR A 107 -0.91 -17.95 -10.71
N PRO A 108 -0.33 -18.52 -9.64
CA PRO A 108 1.05 -18.96 -9.64
C PRO A 108 1.27 -20.00 -10.75
N ARG A 109 2.41 -19.91 -11.44
CA ARG A 109 2.85 -20.92 -12.41
C ARG A 109 3.79 -21.93 -11.76
#